data_AF-A0A0C3QGY2-F1
#
_entry.id   AF-A0A0C3QGY2-F1
#
_cell.length_a   1.000
_cell.length_b   1.000
_cell.length_c   1.000
_cell.angle_alpha   90.00
_cell.angle_beta   90.00
_cell.angle_gamma   90.00
#
_symmetry.space_group_name_H-M   'P 1'
#
loop_
_entity.id
_entity.type
_entity.pdbx_description
1 polymer ?
#
loop_
_entity_poly.entity_id
_entity_poly.type
_entity_poly.pdbx_seq_one_letter_code
_entity_poly.pdbx_strand_id
1 'polypeptide(L)'
;MSSSSLAVPSTSYPPQAAEVSGSVANAVAPNPPASTTNVSPYTSWITNMRSNVKSNDRRINKDPNALQQFLLTHASGRPTVLIECKGTHEEEGTDSDGNKTTTIVTDFHFTVDVSSALLPATTYGAPIWVVADEEPAKRGRYWRQVDYDPNPPPQTPANLEAGSSPPWRREATPLERKQGLEDAQRRKALALPPWACISAQTPDPTGARLLFPGDRLRFENTSVCAIQDFSDSDLTAPTKTLAEWTEEYCTSWSPLKEFRFLRTVYGWDFNDVQHQVASSLAPFHSGDAKKEAATVIIKGTKVIVRPNNPLWWLFGLGLFRWLFYITLIYPLIMWPVKRYLLGRCWKVAGSSFAFIRYEHLEDSKPGETVAQYVARVPQAPPVKDLKVTSRGISGIVGQRFADWYPANRQAFSSAASARKKTGKGNPVVV
;
A
#
# COMPACT_ATOMS: atom_id res chain seq x y z
N MET A 1 -51.24 66.21 8.95
CA MET A 1 -49.83 66.60 8.82
C MET A 1 -49.04 65.31 8.59
N SER A 2 -49.14 64.62 7.44
CA SER A 2 -48.75 64.99 6.07
C SER A 2 -47.29 65.44 5.96
N SER A 3 -46.42 64.56 5.47
CA SER A 3 -45.16 64.77 4.70
C SER A 3 -44.43 63.41 4.67
N SER A 4 -44.48 62.57 3.63
CA SER A 4 -43.94 62.70 2.26
C SER A 4 -42.43 63.02 2.23
N SER A 5 -41.63 62.03 1.85
CA SER A 5 -40.22 62.12 1.43
C SER A 5 -40.02 61.01 0.38
N LEU A 6 -40.33 61.25 -0.90
CA LEU A 6 -39.51 61.79 -1.98
C LEU A 6 -38.20 61.01 -2.25
N ALA A 7 -38.31 60.12 -3.24
CA ALA A 7 -37.22 59.51 -3.98
C ALA A 7 -36.89 60.34 -5.23
N VAL A 8 -35.61 60.57 -5.53
CA VAL A 8 -35.04 60.93 -6.86
C VAL A 8 -33.49 60.78 -6.78
N PRO A 9 -32.71 60.72 -7.87
CA PRO A 9 -32.70 59.77 -8.98
C PRO A 9 -31.32 59.10 -9.20
N SER A 10 -31.33 58.06 -10.04
CA SER A 10 -30.16 57.48 -10.68
C SER A 10 -29.57 58.42 -11.74
N THR A 11 -28.24 58.61 -11.71
CA THR A 11 -27.46 59.16 -12.84
C THR A 11 -26.59 58.07 -13.43
N SER A 12 -26.98 57.64 -14.63
CA SER A 12 -26.24 56.86 -15.60
C SER A 12 -25.05 57.65 -16.18
N TYR A 13 -23.88 57.03 -16.26
CA TYR A 13 -22.83 57.40 -17.21
C TYR A 13 -22.37 56.17 -18.01
N PRO A 14 -21.93 56.38 -19.27
CA PRO A 14 -21.83 55.37 -20.33
C PRO A 14 -20.52 54.56 -20.28
N PRO A 15 -20.43 53.45 -21.05
CA PRO A 15 -19.27 52.57 -21.03
C PRO A 15 -18.13 53.19 -21.85
N GLN A 16 -16.96 53.35 -21.23
CA GLN A 16 -15.74 53.70 -21.94
C GLN A 16 -14.93 52.43 -22.15
N ALA A 17 -14.80 52.06 -23.43
CA ALA A 17 -13.94 50.99 -23.90
C ALA A 17 -12.48 51.36 -23.65
N ALA A 18 -11.81 50.61 -22.77
CA ALA A 18 -10.37 50.55 -22.70
C ALA A 18 -9.94 49.16 -23.17
N GLU A 19 -9.44 49.11 -24.40
CA GLU A 19 -8.64 48.02 -24.91
C GLU A 19 -7.38 47.91 -24.05
N VAL A 20 -7.41 47.03 -23.06
CA VAL A 20 -6.20 46.52 -22.41
C VAL A 20 -5.88 45.20 -23.08
N SER A 21 -5.01 45.27 -24.08
CA SER A 21 -4.30 44.15 -24.66
C SER A 21 -3.34 43.59 -23.60
N GLY A 22 -3.91 42.81 -22.67
CA GLY A 22 -3.20 42.07 -21.65
C GLY A 22 -2.92 40.67 -22.16
N SER A 23 -1.77 40.50 -22.80
CA SER A 23 -1.14 39.20 -23.04
C SER A 23 -1.01 38.46 -21.70
N VAL A 24 -1.97 37.59 -21.38
CA VAL A 24 -1.80 36.62 -20.29
C VAL A 24 -0.84 35.57 -20.83
N ALA A 25 0.44 35.82 -20.60
CA ALA A 25 1.49 34.85 -20.74
C ALA A 25 1.07 33.58 -19.99
N ASN A 26 0.90 32.49 -20.72
CA ASN A 26 1.00 31.16 -20.17
C ASN A 26 2.30 31.14 -19.37
N ALA A 27 2.20 31.09 -18.03
CA ALA A 27 3.30 30.77 -17.17
C ALA A 27 3.67 29.29 -17.43
N VAL A 28 4.40 29.10 -18.53
CA VAL A 28 5.25 27.94 -18.75
C VAL A 28 6.15 27.88 -17.54
N ALA A 29 5.85 26.95 -16.63
CA ALA A 29 6.77 26.59 -15.57
C ALA A 29 8.13 26.34 -16.22
N PRO A 30 9.23 26.91 -15.71
CA PRO A 30 10.54 26.68 -16.29
C PRO A 30 10.77 25.17 -16.35
N ASN A 31 11.02 24.68 -17.56
CA ASN A 31 11.45 23.31 -17.80
C ASN A 31 12.52 22.95 -16.75
N PRO A 32 12.37 21.85 -15.99
CA PRO A 32 13.44 21.41 -15.12
C PRO A 32 14.69 21.18 -15.99
N PRO A 33 15.87 21.71 -15.60
CA PRO A 33 17.07 21.57 -16.40
C PRO A 33 17.36 20.09 -16.66
N ALA A 34 17.76 19.82 -17.90
CA ALA A 34 18.07 18.50 -18.42
C ALA A 34 18.94 17.69 -17.45
N SER A 35 18.57 16.42 -17.29
CA SER A 35 19.16 15.37 -16.47
C SER A 35 20.69 15.42 -16.36
N THR A 36 21.20 16.20 -15.40
CA THR A 36 22.54 15.97 -14.85
C THR A 36 22.49 14.66 -14.08
N THR A 37 23.41 13.75 -14.38
CA THR A 37 23.61 12.44 -13.74
C THR A 37 23.25 12.49 -12.26
N ASN A 38 22.04 11.99 -11.95
CA ASN A 38 21.40 12.14 -10.65
C ASN A 38 22.07 11.17 -9.67
N VAL A 39 23.28 11.51 -9.23
CA VAL A 39 23.92 10.84 -8.10
C VAL A 39 23.04 11.17 -6.90
N SER A 40 22.12 10.26 -6.58
CA SER A 40 21.30 10.36 -5.38
C SER A 40 22.20 10.78 -4.22
N PRO A 41 21.91 11.89 -3.53
CA PRO A 41 22.80 12.43 -2.49
C PRO A 41 22.98 11.47 -1.30
N TYR A 42 22.18 10.39 -1.29
CA TYR A 42 22.22 9.30 -0.32
C TYR A 42 22.95 8.09 -0.93
N THR A 43 24.20 7.88 -0.51
CA THR A 43 25.11 6.88 -1.12
C THR A 43 25.17 5.53 -0.38
N SER A 44 24.45 5.37 0.74
CA SER A 44 24.59 4.19 1.61
C SER A 44 23.28 3.44 1.89
N TRP A 45 22.67 2.87 0.85
CA TRP A 45 21.60 1.87 1.01
C TRP A 45 21.98 0.53 0.37
N ILE A 46 21.44 -0.53 0.94
CA ILE A 46 21.65 -1.91 0.50
C ILE A 46 20.29 -2.51 0.20
N THR A 47 20.19 -3.22 -0.91
CA THR A 47 19.02 -4.02 -1.25
C THR A 47 19.25 -5.47 -0.86
N ASN A 48 18.30 -6.06 -0.13
CA ASN A 48 18.38 -7.48 0.22
C ASN A 48 17.88 -8.39 -0.91
N MET A 49 17.99 -9.72 -0.73
CA MET A 49 17.49 -10.72 -1.72
C MET A 49 15.97 -10.62 -2.02
N ARG A 50 15.19 -9.94 -1.16
CA ARG A 50 13.76 -9.67 -1.38
C ARG A 50 13.51 -8.29 -1.98
N SER A 51 14.53 -7.66 -2.53
CA SER A 51 14.49 -6.30 -3.09
C SER A 51 14.09 -5.20 -2.10
N ASN A 52 14.12 -5.47 -0.79
CA ASN A 52 13.83 -4.46 0.23
C ASN A 52 15.04 -3.55 0.39
N VAL A 53 14.78 -2.24 0.45
CA VAL A 53 15.81 -1.23 0.65
C VAL A 53 16.07 -1.07 2.14
N LYS A 54 17.34 -1.09 2.54
CA LYS A 54 17.78 -0.78 3.89
C LYS A 54 18.83 0.31 3.84
N SER A 55 18.61 1.40 4.56
CA SER A 55 19.62 2.44 4.76
C SER A 55 20.02 2.53 6.23
N ASN A 56 21.32 2.70 6.45
CA ASN A 56 21.89 3.03 7.75
C ASN A 56 22.47 4.46 7.76
N ASP A 57 22.19 5.28 6.75
CA ASP A 57 22.86 6.57 6.56
C ASP A 57 22.65 7.52 7.75
N ARG A 58 23.74 8.08 8.30
CA ARG A 58 23.69 9.00 9.45
C ARG A 58 22.91 10.27 9.14
N ARG A 59 22.95 10.79 7.91
CA ARG A 59 22.26 12.02 7.51
C ARG A 59 20.74 11.85 7.57
N ILE A 60 20.25 10.77 6.96
CA ILE A 60 18.83 10.40 6.90
C ILE A 60 18.26 10.13 8.32
N ASN A 61 19.09 9.73 9.29
CA ASN A 61 18.64 9.50 10.67
C ASN A 61 18.58 10.75 11.56
N LYS A 62 19.13 11.87 11.10
CA LYS A 62 19.22 13.13 11.84
C LYS A 62 18.40 14.26 11.22
N ASP A 63 18.39 14.33 9.89
CA ASP A 63 17.69 15.38 9.15
C ASP A 63 16.33 14.85 8.67
N PRO A 64 15.20 15.40 9.18
CA PRO A 64 13.87 14.95 8.77
C PRO A 64 13.56 15.22 7.29
N ASN A 65 14.08 16.32 6.72
CA ASN A 65 13.86 16.63 5.31
C ASN A 65 14.59 15.61 4.42
N ALA A 66 15.83 15.25 4.79
CA ALA A 66 16.57 14.20 4.11
C ALA A 66 15.87 12.83 4.19
N LEU A 67 15.30 12.49 5.35
CA LEU A 67 14.49 11.27 5.49
C LEU A 67 13.26 11.30 4.61
N GLN A 68 12.50 12.40 4.63
CA GLN A 68 11.32 12.54 3.80
C GLN A 68 11.67 12.39 2.32
N GLN A 69 12.67 13.14 1.81
CA GLN A 69 13.09 13.06 0.42
C GLN A 69 13.58 11.65 0.04
N PHE A 70 14.31 10.97 0.92
CA PHE A 70 14.71 9.57 0.72
C PHE A 70 13.50 8.64 0.60
N LEU A 71 12.50 8.80 1.47
CA LEU A 71 11.26 8.02 1.42
C LEU A 71 10.46 8.31 0.15
N LEU A 72 10.34 9.58 -0.27
CA LEU A 72 9.67 9.99 -1.51
C LEU A 72 10.36 9.42 -2.75
N THR A 73 11.69 9.49 -2.79
CA THR A 73 12.50 8.90 -3.88
C THR A 73 12.23 7.41 -4.02
N HIS A 74 12.17 6.70 -2.89
CA HIS A 74 11.87 5.28 -2.88
C HIS A 74 10.37 4.96 -2.96
N ALA A 75 9.47 5.91 -2.75
CA ALA A 75 8.02 5.73 -2.90
C ALA A 75 7.67 5.46 -4.36
N SER A 76 8.36 6.12 -5.31
CA SER A 76 8.23 5.92 -6.76
C SER A 76 8.76 4.55 -7.24
N GLY A 77 9.60 3.89 -6.45
CA GLY A 77 10.17 2.58 -6.79
C GLY A 77 9.12 1.47 -6.71
N ARG A 78 8.69 0.96 -7.86
CA ARG A 78 7.65 -0.07 -7.98
C ARG A 78 8.09 -1.41 -7.37
N PRO A 79 7.25 -2.10 -6.57
CA PRO A 79 7.53 -3.46 -6.12
C PRO A 79 7.46 -4.45 -7.30
N THR A 80 8.20 -5.54 -7.19
CA THR A 80 8.11 -6.64 -8.16
C THR A 80 7.03 -7.62 -7.69
N VAL A 81 6.04 -7.90 -8.53
CA VAL A 81 4.97 -8.86 -8.26
C VAL A 81 5.17 -10.07 -9.15
N LEU A 82 5.37 -11.22 -8.54
CA LEU A 82 5.59 -12.49 -9.21
C LEU A 82 4.46 -13.45 -8.87
N ILE A 83 4.03 -14.25 -9.83
CA ILE A 83 3.15 -15.40 -9.60
C ILE A 83 4.02 -16.65 -9.68
N GLU A 84 4.30 -17.26 -8.54
CA GLU A 84 4.98 -18.55 -8.46
C GLU A 84 3.96 -19.67 -8.68
N CYS A 85 4.17 -20.47 -9.72
CA CYS A 85 3.34 -21.61 -10.06
C CYS A 85 4.13 -22.88 -9.78
N LYS A 86 3.58 -23.77 -8.94
CA LYS A 86 4.21 -25.05 -8.60
C LYS A 86 3.17 -26.18 -8.61
N GLY A 87 3.42 -27.21 -9.40
CA GLY A 87 2.68 -28.46 -9.42
C GLY A 87 3.57 -29.62 -8.97
N THR A 88 3.08 -30.45 -8.06
CA THR A 88 3.81 -31.63 -7.57
C THR A 88 2.87 -32.80 -7.36
N HIS A 89 3.26 -34.02 -7.71
CA HIS A 89 2.54 -35.25 -7.33
C HIS A 89 3.39 -36.13 -6.42
N GLU A 90 2.73 -37.09 -5.80
CA GLU A 90 3.38 -38.17 -5.05
C GLU A 90 3.48 -39.39 -5.96
N GLU A 91 4.69 -39.94 -6.09
CA GLU A 91 4.93 -41.25 -6.70
C GLU A 91 5.22 -42.25 -5.58
N GLU A 92 4.51 -43.38 -5.58
CA GLU A 92 4.87 -44.52 -4.74
C GLU A 92 5.96 -45.32 -5.45
N GLY A 93 7.12 -45.43 -4.81
CA GLY A 93 8.22 -46.28 -5.20
C GLY A 93 8.47 -47.38 -4.18
N THR A 94 9.21 -48.40 -4.58
CA THR A 94 9.77 -49.41 -3.67
C THR A 94 11.27 -49.21 -3.65
N ASP A 95 11.86 -48.96 -2.48
CA ASP A 95 13.31 -48.85 -2.33
C ASP A 95 13.97 -50.22 -2.52
N SER A 96 15.31 -50.27 -2.65
CA SER A 96 16.08 -51.51 -2.78
C SER A 96 15.82 -52.53 -1.65
N ASP A 97 15.38 -52.04 -0.49
CA ASP A 97 15.08 -52.84 0.70
C ASP A 97 13.62 -53.38 0.71
N GLY A 98 12.84 -53.16 -0.36
CA GLY A 98 11.43 -53.58 -0.43
C GLY A 98 10.46 -52.65 0.31
N ASN A 99 10.96 -51.57 0.92
CA ASN A 99 10.14 -50.60 1.64
C ASN A 99 9.44 -49.65 0.66
N LYS A 100 8.14 -49.41 0.88
CA LYS A 100 7.38 -48.39 0.16
C LYS A 100 7.90 -47.00 0.52
N THR A 101 8.27 -46.21 -0.47
CA THR A 101 8.70 -44.82 -0.32
C THR A 101 7.79 -43.92 -1.16
N THR A 102 7.31 -42.84 -0.58
CA THR A 102 6.54 -41.82 -1.30
C THR A 102 7.48 -40.69 -1.67
N THR A 103 7.70 -40.49 -2.97
CA THR A 103 8.56 -39.40 -3.47
C THR A 103 7.70 -38.28 -4.02
N ILE A 104 7.93 -37.04 -3.60
CA ILE A 104 7.26 -35.87 -4.17
C ILE A 104 8.01 -35.45 -5.44
N VAL A 105 7.39 -35.67 -6.59
CA VAL A 105 7.91 -35.26 -7.90
C VAL A 105 7.31 -33.91 -8.27
N THR A 106 8.14 -32.99 -8.79
CA THR A 106 7.70 -31.67 -9.24
C THR A 106 7.48 -31.67 -10.75
N ASP A 107 6.23 -31.57 -11.17
CA ASP A 107 5.84 -31.54 -12.60
C ASP A 107 6.28 -30.24 -13.27
N PHE A 108 6.00 -29.11 -12.60
CA PHE A 108 6.40 -27.79 -13.05
C PHE A 108 6.65 -26.86 -11.85
N HIS A 109 7.60 -25.94 -12.01
CA HIS A 109 7.85 -24.86 -11.05
C HIS A 109 8.47 -23.67 -11.78
N PHE A 110 7.70 -22.61 -11.97
CA PHE A 110 8.14 -21.41 -12.66
C PHE A 110 7.53 -20.18 -12.00
N THR A 111 8.06 -19.00 -12.32
CA THR A 111 7.56 -17.72 -11.82
C THR A 111 7.29 -16.79 -12.99
N VAL A 112 6.12 -16.16 -13.01
CA VAL A 112 5.76 -15.15 -14.02
C VAL A 112 5.83 -13.76 -13.40
N ASP A 113 6.53 -12.83 -14.04
CA ASP A 113 6.54 -11.43 -13.59
C ASP A 113 5.31 -10.66 -14.11
N VAL A 114 4.44 -10.25 -13.18
CA VAL A 114 3.22 -9.49 -13.50
C VAL A 114 3.34 -8.02 -13.12
N SER A 115 4.55 -7.55 -12.80
CA SER A 115 4.79 -6.15 -12.42
C SER A 115 4.42 -5.17 -13.51
N SER A 116 4.46 -5.58 -14.79
CA SER A 116 4.06 -4.75 -15.93
C SER A 116 2.59 -4.33 -15.91
N ALA A 117 1.72 -5.13 -15.28
CA ALA A 117 0.30 -4.83 -15.14
C ALA A 117 0.00 -3.78 -14.04
N LEU A 118 0.98 -3.47 -13.18
CA LEU A 118 0.85 -2.36 -12.24
C LEU A 118 0.82 -1.04 -12.98
N LEU A 119 -0.10 -0.17 -12.57
CA LEU A 119 -0.17 1.19 -13.07
C LEU A 119 1.17 1.91 -12.88
N PRO A 120 1.66 2.62 -13.92
CA PRO A 120 2.91 3.34 -13.85
C PRO A 120 2.81 4.47 -12.82
N ALA A 121 3.84 4.58 -11.97
CA ALA A 121 3.92 5.64 -10.96
C ALA A 121 4.03 7.04 -11.60
N THR A 122 4.42 7.15 -12.87
CA THR A 122 4.56 8.42 -13.59
C THR A 122 3.22 9.08 -13.89
N THR A 123 2.15 8.31 -14.04
CA THR A 123 0.84 8.87 -14.43
C THR A 123 0.13 9.52 -13.24
N TYR A 124 0.38 9.06 -12.01
CA TYR A 124 -0.39 9.51 -10.84
C TYR A 124 0.46 9.83 -9.59
N GLY A 125 1.79 9.69 -9.68
CA GLY A 125 2.63 9.51 -8.50
C GLY A 125 2.37 8.14 -7.85
N ALA A 126 3.30 7.62 -7.07
CA ALA A 126 2.98 6.49 -6.18
C ALA A 126 2.18 7.06 -5.00
N PRO A 127 0.87 6.78 -4.86
CA PRO A 127 0.08 7.36 -3.78
C PRO A 127 0.68 7.00 -2.43
N ILE A 128 1.13 8.05 -1.73
CA ILE A 128 1.65 7.96 -0.38
C ILE A 128 0.46 7.99 0.55
N TRP A 129 0.46 7.06 1.49
CA TRP A 129 -0.55 6.97 2.50
C TRP A 129 0.09 7.04 3.87
N VAL A 130 -0.66 7.62 4.81
CA VAL A 130 -0.34 7.67 6.22
C VAL A 130 -1.45 6.97 6.98
N VAL A 131 -1.10 6.22 8.01
CA VAL A 131 -2.07 5.49 8.84
C VAL A 131 -2.99 6.50 9.55
N ALA A 132 -4.30 6.29 9.45
CA ALA A 132 -5.31 7.09 10.14
C ALA A 132 -5.12 7.07 11.66
N ASP A 133 -5.57 8.11 12.38
CA ASP A 133 -5.26 8.26 13.80
C ASP A 133 -5.81 7.14 14.67
N GLU A 134 -7.01 6.65 14.34
CA GLU A 134 -7.71 5.55 15.00
C GLU A 134 -7.08 4.17 14.73
N GLU A 135 -6.32 4.02 13.64
CA GLU A 135 -5.78 2.71 13.24
C GLU A 135 -4.54 2.32 14.08
N PRO A 136 -4.54 1.14 14.74
CA PRO A 136 -3.42 0.71 15.56
C PRO A 136 -2.14 0.45 14.76
N ALA A 137 -1.16 1.33 14.91
CA ALA A 137 0.13 1.26 14.23
C ALA A 137 1.31 1.47 15.17
N LYS A 138 2.53 1.15 14.73
CA LYS A 138 3.73 1.45 15.53
C LYS A 138 4.09 2.92 15.32
N ARG A 139 3.86 3.77 16.31
CA ARG A 139 4.02 5.23 16.27
C ARG A 139 5.15 5.68 17.20
N GLY A 140 6.31 5.05 17.04
CA GLY A 140 7.48 5.29 17.88
C GLY A 140 7.68 4.24 18.96
N ARG A 141 6.67 3.63 19.57
CA ARG A 141 6.89 2.48 20.47
C ARG A 141 6.90 1.14 19.72
N TYR A 142 7.41 0.09 20.35
CA TYR A 142 7.45 -1.24 19.72
C TYR A 142 6.07 -1.92 19.64
N TRP A 143 5.15 -1.55 20.51
CA TRP A 143 3.74 -1.93 20.46
C TRP A 143 2.92 -1.00 19.57
N ARG A 144 1.66 -1.36 19.33
CA ARG A 144 0.74 -0.56 18.51
C ARG A 144 0.11 0.53 19.37
N GLN A 145 -0.01 1.71 18.80
CA GLN A 145 -0.55 2.93 19.40
C GLN A 145 -1.58 3.53 18.45
N VAL A 146 -2.47 4.31 19.04
CA VAL A 146 -3.56 5.04 18.38
C VAL A 146 -3.38 6.50 18.77
N ASP A 147 -3.50 7.41 17.80
CA ASP A 147 -3.37 8.87 17.99
C ASP A 147 -4.76 9.53 18.13
N TYR A 148 -5.71 8.78 18.70
CA TYR A 148 -7.06 9.20 19.00
C TYR A 148 -7.39 8.85 20.46
N ASP A 149 -7.70 9.88 21.24
CA ASP A 149 -8.22 9.72 22.59
C ASP A 149 -9.61 10.38 22.66
N PRO A 150 -10.70 9.61 22.82
CA PRO A 150 -12.04 10.19 22.96
C PRO A 150 -12.20 11.00 24.25
N ASN A 151 -11.32 10.81 25.25
CA ASN A 151 -11.37 11.48 26.55
C ASN A 151 -9.98 12.04 26.91
N PRO A 152 -9.49 13.07 26.22
CA PRO A 152 -8.14 13.58 26.46
C PRO A 152 -8.01 14.06 27.91
N PRO A 153 -6.97 13.63 28.66
CA PRO A 153 -6.76 14.13 30.01
C PRO A 153 -6.51 15.66 29.99
N PRO A 154 -6.77 16.37 31.10
CA PRO A 154 -6.48 17.80 31.23
C PRO A 154 -5.04 18.09 30.82
N GLN A 155 -4.86 19.04 29.91
CA GLN A 155 -3.61 19.29 29.17
C GLN A 155 -2.37 19.33 30.07
N THR A 156 -1.59 18.24 30.05
CA THR A 156 -0.23 18.24 30.60
C THR A 156 0.71 18.41 29.40
N PRO A 157 1.64 19.39 29.39
CA PRO A 157 2.55 19.59 28.27
C PRO A 157 3.36 18.32 28.00
N ALA A 158 3.30 17.82 26.77
CA ALA A 158 3.96 16.59 26.36
C ALA A 158 5.48 16.75 26.42
N ASN A 159 6.16 15.98 27.27
CA ASN A 159 7.62 15.90 27.25
C ASN A 159 8.03 14.61 26.50
N LEU A 160 8.37 14.74 25.21
CA LEU A 160 8.81 13.61 24.39
C LEU A 160 10.04 12.88 24.95
N GLU A 161 10.88 13.56 25.73
CA GLU A 161 12.13 13.00 26.29
C GLU A 161 11.89 12.12 27.52
N ALA A 162 10.87 12.44 28.32
CA ALA A 162 10.45 11.61 29.47
C ALA A 162 9.78 10.29 29.04
N GLY A 163 9.70 10.02 27.73
CA GLY A 163 8.93 8.92 27.18
C GLY A 163 7.42 9.12 27.30
N SER A 164 6.94 10.27 27.78
CA SER A 164 5.51 10.60 27.76
C SER A 164 5.07 10.77 26.30
N SER A 165 4.08 9.98 25.89
CA SER A 165 3.47 10.15 24.58
C SER A 165 2.78 11.52 24.53
N PRO A 166 2.58 12.13 23.35
CA PRO A 166 1.65 13.26 23.24
C PRO A 166 0.32 12.91 23.94
N PRO A 167 -0.38 13.86 24.58
CA PRO A 167 -1.55 13.56 25.40
C PRO A 167 -2.67 12.82 24.65
N TRP A 168 -2.69 12.89 23.31
CA TRP A 168 -3.64 12.18 22.45
C TRP A 168 -3.19 10.78 21.99
N ARG A 169 -1.95 10.37 22.29
CA ARG A 169 -1.40 9.06 21.88
C ARG A 169 -1.42 8.06 23.02
N ARG A 170 -2.23 7.01 22.86
CA ARG A 170 -2.34 5.91 23.82
C ARG A 170 -1.90 4.57 23.23
N GLU A 171 -1.65 3.61 24.11
CA GLU A 171 -1.49 2.22 23.69
C GLU A 171 -2.82 1.67 23.17
N ALA A 172 -2.76 0.96 22.04
CA ALA A 172 -3.93 0.33 21.46
C ALA A 172 -4.41 -0.83 22.37
N THR A 173 -5.70 -0.85 22.68
CA THR A 173 -6.30 -1.93 23.47
C THR A 173 -6.11 -3.28 22.75
N PRO A 174 -6.14 -4.42 23.46
CA PRO A 174 -6.05 -5.73 22.81
C PRO A 174 -7.12 -5.94 21.73
N LEU A 175 -8.34 -5.43 21.95
CA LEU A 175 -9.44 -5.50 20.99
C LEU A 175 -9.14 -4.68 19.72
N GLU A 176 -8.73 -3.42 19.88
CA GLU A 176 -8.32 -2.58 18.74
C GLU A 176 -7.19 -3.23 17.94
N ARG A 177 -6.18 -3.80 18.62
CA ARG A 177 -5.07 -4.49 17.95
C ARG A 177 -5.52 -5.68 17.12
N LYS A 178 -6.52 -6.43 17.61
CA LYS A 178 -7.12 -7.56 16.91
C LYS A 178 -7.92 -7.06 15.71
N GLN A 179 -8.81 -6.09 15.93
CA GLN A 179 -9.64 -5.49 14.89
C GLN A 179 -8.80 -4.89 13.77
N GLY A 180 -7.81 -4.04 14.08
CA GLY A 180 -6.93 -3.46 13.07
C GLY A 180 -6.07 -4.48 12.31
N LEU A 181 -5.85 -5.68 12.87
CA LEU A 181 -5.22 -6.78 12.13
C LEU A 181 -6.22 -7.46 11.18
N GLU A 182 -7.43 -7.71 11.64
CA GLU A 182 -8.53 -8.26 10.85
C GLU A 182 -8.88 -7.32 9.69
N ASP A 183 -8.97 -6.02 9.94
CA ASP A 183 -9.23 -5.01 8.90
C ASP A 183 -8.08 -4.95 7.87
N ALA A 184 -6.82 -5.03 8.31
CA ALA A 184 -5.69 -5.14 7.39
C ALA A 184 -5.74 -6.42 6.55
N GLN A 185 -6.17 -7.55 7.12
CA GLN A 185 -6.35 -8.81 6.39
C GLN A 185 -7.51 -8.75 5.41
N ARG A 186 -8.66 -8.22 5.82
CA ARG A 186 -9.85 -8.03 4.98
C ARG A 186 -9.55 -7.09 3.82
N ARG A 187 -8.86 -5.97 4.04
CA ARG A 187 -8.40 -5.07 2.95
C ARG A 187 -7.55 -5.82 1.94
N LYS A 188 -6.61 -6.64 2.42
CA LYS A 188 -5.77 -7.45 1.53
C LYS A 188 -6.57 -8.49 0.75
N ALA A 189 -7.55 -9.15 1.37
CA ALA A 189 -8.40 -10.15 0.73
C ALA A 189 -9.30 -9.52 -0.34
N LEU A 190 -9.86 -8.34 -0.04
CA LEU A 190 -10.74 -7.58 -0.94
C LEU A 190 -9.97 -6.70 -1.94
N ALA A 191 -8.65 -6.86 -2.04
CA ALA A 191 -7.77 -6.06 -2.89
C ALA A 191 -7.87 -4.54 -2.68
N LEU A 192 -8.28 -4.10 -1.49
CA LEU A 192 -8.48 -2.69 -1.15
C LEU A 192 -7.15 -2.01 -0.85
N PRO A 193 -7.04 -0.69 -1.11
CA PRO A 193 -5.89 0.09 -0.70
C PRO A 193 -5.73 0.12 0.82
N PRO A 194 -4.51 0.37 1.33
CA PRO A 194 -4.21 0.32 2.77
C PRO A 194 -4.87 1.43 3.58
N TRP A 195 -5.36 2.50 2.96
CA TRP A 195 -6.14 3.54 3.62
C TRP A 195 -7.64 3.28 3.59
N ALA A 196 -8.11 2.19 2.99
CA ALA A 196 -9.53 1.86 3.07
C ALA A 196 -9.95 1.67 4.55
N CYS A 197 -11.18 2.03 4.91
CA CYS A 197 -11.71 1.80 6.25
C CYS A 197 -12.73 0.68 6.23
N ILE A 198 -12.57 -0.37 7.02
CA ILE A 198 -13.60 -1.40 7.10
C ILE A 198 -14.38 -1.12 8.37
N SER A 199 -15.65 -0.70 8.25
CA SER A 199 -16.48 -0.50 9.43
C SER A 199 -16.87 -1.86 9.99
N ALA A 200 -16.57 -2.10 11.27
CA ALA A 200 -16.98 -3.33 11.95
C ALA A 200 -18.50 -3.40 12.20
N GLN A 201 -19.23 -2.29 12.05
CA GLN A 201 -20.64 -2.19 12.43
C GLN A 201 -21.63 -2.59 11.34
N THR A 202 -21.18 -2.88 10.11
CA THR A 202 -22.07 -3.48 9.11
C THR A 202 -22.09 -5.00 9.30
N PRO A 203 -23.24 -5.62 9.64
CA PRO A 203 -23.38 -7.08 9.75
C PRO A 203 -23.10 -7.81 8.43
N ASP A 204 -23.08 -7.06 7.34
CA ASP A 204 -22.78 -7.54 6.01
C ASP A 204 -21.25 -7.62 5.79
N PRO A 205 -20.68 -8.81 5.46
CA PRO A 205 -19.24 -9.01 5.21
C PRO A 205 -18.65 -8.13 4.09
N THR A 206 -19.47 -7.34 3.42
CA THR A 206 -19.17 -6.63 2.18
C THR A 206 -19.07 -5.11 2.37
N GLY A 207 -19.36 -4.59 3.59
CA GLY A 207 -19.34 -3.17 3.95
C GLY A 207 -17.95 -2.56 4.12
N ALA A 208 -17.08 -2.59 3.11
CA ALA A 208 -15.80 -1.88 3.15
C ALA A 208 -15.97 -0.40 2.75
N ARG A 209 -15.67 0.55 3.64
CA ARG A 209 -15.62 2.01 3.42
C ARG A 209 -14.21 2.39 2.94
N LEU A 210 -14.00 3.53 2.29
CA LEU A 210 -12.66 3.99 1.93
C LEU A 210 -12.40 5.37 2.53
N LEU A 211 -11.34 5.52 3.33
CA LEU A 211 -10.90 6.83 3.82
C LEU A 211 -10.23 7.58 2.68
N PHE A 212 -10.49 8.87 2.52
CA PHE A 212 -9.66 9.72 1.66
C PHE A 212 -9.14 10.93 2.42
N PRO A 213 -7.82 11.17 2.42
CA PRO A 213 -7.26 12.50 2.32
C PRO A 213 -7.19 12.86 0.83
N GLY A 214 -8.31 13.29 0.24
CA GLY A 214 -8.41 13.69 -1.18
C GLY A 214 -8.44 12.52 -2.19
N ASP A 215 -9.64 12.05 -2.51
CA ASP A 215 -10.06 11.36 -3.75
C ASP A 215 -9.76 9.87 -4.03
N ARG A 216 -10.88 9.14 -4.01
CA ARG A 216 -11.40 8.10 -4.92
C ARG A 216 -10.72 6.75 -5.07
N LEU A 217 -11.53 5.74 -4.72
CA LEU A 217 -11.73 4.38 -5.22
C LEU A 217 -12.82 3.70 -4.39
N ARG A 218 -13.87 3.08 -4.96
CA ARG A 218 -14.65 1.99 -4.31
C ARG A 218 -14.89 0.87 -5.31
N PHE A 219 -14.58 -0.36 -4.93
CA PHE A 219 -14.60 -1.58 -5.75
C PHE A 219 -16.01 -2.10 -5.98
N GLU A 220 -16.37 -2.54 -7.19
CA GLU A 220 -17.36 -3.61 -7.41
C GLU A 220 -17.01 -4.40 -8.67
N ASN A 221 -16.78 -5.70 -8.49
CA ASN A 221 -17.38 -6.79 -9.26
C ASN A 221 -17.01 -8.13 -8.59
N THR A 222 -17.65 -8.36 -7.44
CA THR A 222 -17.82 -9.69 -6.85
C THR A 222 -19.26 -9.79 -6.33
N SER A 223 -20.23 -9.70 -7.26
CA SER A 223 -21.62 -10.18 -7.21
C SER A 223 -22.49 -10.16 -5.92
N VAL A 224 -22.18 -9.42 -4.85
CA VAL A 224 -23.11 -9.15 -3.74
C VAL A 224 -22.80 -7.78 -3.10
N CYS A 225 -23.86 -7.06 -2.71
CA CYS A 225 -23.96 -5.95 -1.75
C CYS A 225 -24.06 -4.51 -2.28
N ALA A 226 -25.30 -4.02 -2.17
CA ALA A 226 -25.68 -2.62 -2.10
C ALA A 226 -24.99 -1.93 -0.91
N ILE A 227 -24.27 -0.84 -1.16
CA ILE A 227 -23.87 0.11 -0.11
C ILE A 227 -24.39 1.49 -0.54
N GLN A 228 -25.63 1.82 -0.14
CA GLN A 228 -26.30 3.05 -0.57
C GLN A 228 -26.19 4.24 0.40
N ASP A 229 -25.87 4.10 1.70
CA ASP A 229 -26.11 5.21 2.65
C ASP A 229 -24.98 5.53 3.66
N PHE A 230 -23.78 5.92 3.24
CA PHE A 230 -22.83 6.58 4.16
C PHE A 230 -21.99 7.67 3.47
N SER A 231 -22.06 8.89 4.04
CA SER A 231 -21.40 10.10 3.54
C SER A 231 -19.88 10.07 3.76
N ASP A 232 -19.09 10.68 2.86
CA ASP A 232 -17.63 10.87 2.99
C ASP A 232 -17.23 11.72 4.23
N SER A 233 -18.19 12.29 4.96
CA SER A 233 -18.00 13.24 6.07
C SER A 233 -17.42 12.66 7.36
N ASP A 234 -17.52 11.35 7.62
CA ASP A 234 -17.09 10.79 8.93
C ASP A 234 -15.65 10.25 8.93
N LEU A 235 -14.86 10.56 7.91
CA LEU A 235 -13.51 10.03 7.75
C LEU A 235 -12.50 11.17 7.90
N THR A 236 -11.95 11.30 9.10
CA THR A 236 -10.94 12.31 9.40
C THR A 236 -9.62 11.96 8.71
N ALA A 237 -9.09 12.90 7.93
CA ALA A 237 -7.72 12.83 7.43
C ALA A 237 -6.76 12.57 8.60
N PRO A 238 -5.66 11.82 8.39
CA PRO A 238 -4.67 11.62 9.44
C PRO A 238 -4.16 12.98 9.92
N THR A 239 -4.19 13.20 11.23
CA THR A 239 -3.76 14.47 11.83
C THR A 239 -2.29 14.74 11.56
N LYS A 240 -1.47 13.68 11.44
CA LYS A 240 -0.03 13.78 11.16
C LYS A 240 0.32 13.49 9.71
N THR A 241 1.10 14.38 9.11
CA THR A 241 1.70 14.25 7.78
C THR A 241 2.95 13.37 7.81
N LEU A 242 3.43 12.94 6.63
CA LEU A 242 4.70 12.21 6.52
C LEU A 242 5.88 13.02 7.07
N ALA A 243 5.92 14.34 6.83
CA ALA A 243 6.99 15.22 7.30
C ALA A 243 7.08 15.21 8.84
N GLU A 244 5.95 15.34 9.52
CA GLU A 244 5.89 15.31 10.99
C GLU A 244 6.30 13.94 11.55
N TRP A 245 5.95 12.84 10.87
CA TRP A 245 6.42 11.51 11.26
C TRP A 245 7.94 11.36 11.11
N THR A 246 8.53 11.95 10.07
CA THR A 246 9.99 11.95 9.87
C THR A 246 10.71 12.84 10.89
N GLU A 247 10.12 13.96 11.25
CA GLU A 247 10.59 14.82 12.35
C GLU A 247 10.57 14.07 13.68
N GLU A 248 9.43 13.46 14.04
CA GLU A 248 9.29 12.68 15.26
C GLU A 248 10.33 11.54 15.33
N TYR A 249 10.60 10.87 14.20
CA TYR A 249 11.64 9.86 14.10
C TYR A 249 13.05 10.43 14.33
N CYS A 250 13.40 11.54 13.66
CA CYS A 250 14.72 12.15 13.76
C CYS A 250 14.99 12.70 15.17
N THR A 251 13.99 13.33 15.79
CA THR A 251 14.04 13.85 17.17
C THR A 251 14.19 12.74 18.22
N SER A 252 13.74 11.51 17.92
CA SER A 252 13.93 10.38 18.85
C SER A 252 15.41 10.02 19.04
N TRP A 253 15.87 10.02 20.29
CA TRP A 253 17.24 9.62 20.65
C TRP A 253 17.46 8.09 20.75
N SER A 254 16.44 7.29 20.47
CA SER A 254 16.53 5.83 20.61
C SER A 254 17.63 5.21 19.73
N PRO A 255 18.58 4.46 20.29
CA PRO A 255 19.68 3.87 19.52
C PRO A 255 19.23 2.72 18.62
N LEU A 256 18.05 2.13 18.91
CA LEU A 256 17.45 1.05 18.12
C LEU A 256 16.15 1.53 17.44
N LYS A 257 16.08 2.82 17.09
CA LYS A 257 14.97 3.34 16.28
C LYS A 257 14.97 2.72 14.88
N GLU A 258 13.77 2.48 14.36
CA GLU A 258 13.58 1.91 13.03
C GLU A 258 12.35 2.55 12.35
N PHE A 259 12.57 3.22 11.23
CA PHE A 259 11.50 3.68 10.37
C PHE A 259 11.25 2.64 9.27
N ARG A 260 10.02 2.15 9.15
CA ARG A 260 9.62 1.19 8.13
C ARG A 260 8.53 1.80 7.25
N PHE A 261 8.93 2.16 6.05
CA PHE A 261 8.04 2.62 5.00
C PHE A 261 7.62 1.43 4.14
N LEU A 262 6.31 1.25 3.97
CA LEU A 262 5.73 0.07 3.33
C LEU A 262 5.40 0.37 1.87
N ARG A 263 5.72 -0.56 0.96
CA ARG A 263 5.20 -0.58 -0.40
C ARG A 263 4.16 -1.67 -0.49
N THR A 264 2.94 -1.29 -0.81
CA THR A 264 1.78 -2.17 -0.85
C THR A 264 1.25 -2.25 -2.28
N VAL A 265 0.69 -3.40 -2.64
CA VAL A 265 0.06 -3.60 -3.94
C VAL A 265 -1.40 -3.94 -3.70
N TYR A 266 -2.30 -3.40 -4.50
CA TYR A 266 -3.74 -3.61 -4.39
C TYR A 266 -4.40 -3.58 -5.78
N GLY A 267 -5.71 -3.85 -5.85
CA GLY A 267 -6.49 -3.82 -7.09
C GLY A 267 -6.85 -5.19 -7.65
N TRP A 268 -6.04 -6.23 -7.40
CA TRP A 268 -6.37 -7.62 -7.74
C TRP A 268 -6.64 -8.44 -6.48
N ASP A 269 -7.69 -9.26 -6.51
CA ASP A 269 -7.92 -10.26 -5.48
C ASP A 269 -6.91 -11.40 -5.67
N PHE A 270 -5.89 -11.43 -4.81
CA PHE A 270 -4.83 -12.43 -4.93
C PHE A 270 -5.31 -13.86 -4.66
N ASN A 271 -6.44 -14.06 -3.98
CA ASN A 271 -6.99 -15.42 -3.82
C ASN A 271 -7.63 -15.87 -5.13
N ASP A 272 -8.40 -15.00 -5.79
CA ASP A 272 -8.98 -15.28 -7.11
C ASP A 272 -7.89 -15.49 -8.17
N VAL A 273 -6.84 -14.66 -8.18
CA VAL A 273 -5.66 -14.84 -9.03
C VAL A 273 -5.05 -16.23 -8.84
N GLN A 274 -4.82 -16.65 -7.58
CA GLN A 274 -4.25 -17.96 -7.27
C GLN A 274 -5.17 -19.08 -7.73
N HIS A 275 -6.47 -18.96 -7.48
CA HIS A 275 -7.46 -19.96 -7.87
C HIS A 275 -7.58 -20.13 -9.38
N GLN A 276 -7.67 -19.02 -10.13
CA GLN A 276 -7.77 -19.06 -11.60
C GLN A 276 -6.50 -19.61 -12.25
N VAL A 277 -5.32 -19.19 -11.77
CA VAL A 277 -4.04 -19.71 -12.29
C VAL A 277 -3.89 -21.19 -11.96
N ALA A 278 -4.18 -21.62 -10.73
CA ALA A 278 -4.15 -23.04 -10.37
C ALA A 278 -5.11 -23.87 -11.24
N SER A 279 -6.38 -23.43 -11.34
CA SER A 279 -7.39 -24.12 -12.16
C SER A 279 -6.98 -24.26 -13.63
N SER A 280 -6.27 -23.27 -14.17
CA SER A 280 -5.78 -23.32 -15.55
C SER A 280 -4.63 -24.29 -15.77
N LEU A 281 -3.85 -24.56 -14.71
CA LEU A 281 -2.65 -25.38 -14.76
C LEU A 281 -2.94 -26.85 -14.42
N ALA A 282 -4.12 -27.14 -13.89
CA ALA A 282 -4.59 -28.49 -13.58
C ALA A 282 -4.38 -29.53 -14.69
N PRO A 283 -4.60 -29.21 -15.98
CA PRO A 283 -4.36 -30.19 -17.06
C PRO A 283 -2.89 -30.57 -17.26
N PHE A 284 -1.94 -29.79 -16.76
CA PHE A 284 -0.50 -30.07 -16.88
C PHE A 284 0.05 -30.94 -15.74
N HIS A 285 -0.79 -31.22 -14.75
CA HIS A 285 -0.50 -32.06 -13.60
C HIS A 285 -0.97 -33.50 -13.85
N SER A 286 -0.14 -34.48 -13.53
CA SER A 286 -0.41 -35.91 -13.85
C SER A 286 -0.82 -36.76 -12.63
N GLY A 287 -1.13 -36.14 -11.48
CA GLY A 287 -1.45 -36.86 -10.24
C GLY A 287 -2.69 -36.34 -9.51
N ASP A 288 -2.92 -36.86 -8.30
CA ASP A 288 -4.01 -36.43 -7.42
C ASP A 288 -4.04 -34.90 -7.31
N ALA A 289 -5.21 -34.31 -7.54
CA ALA A 289 -5.49 -32.87 -7.68
C ALA A 289 -5.14 -31.99 -6.45
N LYS A 290 -4.45 -32.54 -5.44
CA LYS A 290 -4.32 -31.96 -4.10
C LYS A 290 -3.11 -31.03 -3.90
N LYS A 291 -2.24 -30.81 -4.89
CA LYS A 291 -0.95 -30.10 -4.65
C LYS A 291 -0.52 -29.10 -5.72
N GLU A 292 -1.46 -28.54 -6.46
CA GLU A 292 -1.18 -27.36 -7.28
C GLU A 292 -1.26 -26.10 -6.44
N ALA A 293 -0.17 -25.33 -6.44
CA ALA A 293 -0.09 -24.08 -5.70
C ALA A 293 0.37 -22.96 -6.64
N ALA A 294 -0.53 -22.01 -6.89
CA ALA A 294 -0.16 -20.68 -7.35
C ALA A 294 0.01 -19.79 -6.11
N THR A 295 1.14 -19.11 -5.98
CA THR A 295 1.43 -18.20 -4.86
C THR A 295 1.89 -16.85 -5.40
N VAL A 296 1.27 -15.77 -4.93
CA VAL A 296 1.69 -14.41 -5.29
C VAL A 296 2.81 -13.95 -4.36
N ILE A 297 3.99 -13.67 -4.93
CA ILE A 297 5.16 -13.17 -4.22
C ILE A 297 5.38 -11.70 -4.58
N ILE A 298 5.40 -10.85 -3.56
CA ILE A 298 5.70 -9.42 -3.72
C ILE A 298 7.08 -9.14 -3.13
N LYS A 299 8.02 -8.71 -3.98
CA LYS A 299 9.37 -8.26 -3.60
C LYS A 299 9.41 -6.73 -3.53
N GLY A 300 10.33 -6.18 -2.73
CA GLY A 300 10.52 -4.74 -2.58
C GLY A 300 9.46 -4.03 -1.76
N THR A 301 8.77 -4.76 -0.87
CA THR A 301 7.66 -4.26 -0.05
C THR A 301 8.06 -3.29 1.06
N LYS A 302 9.36 -3.10 1.34
CA LYS A 302 9.81 -2.35 2.52
C LYS A 302 11.03 -1.50 2.21
N VAL A 303 11.00 -0.28 2.73
CA VAL A 303 12.15 0.61 2.89
C VAL A 303 12.37 0.76 4.39
N ILE A 304 13.56 0.39 4.86
CA ILE A 304 13.89 0.34 6.28
C ILE A 304 15.04 1.31 6.54
N VAL A 305 14.80 2.30 7.38
CA VAL A 305 15.83 3.24 7.85
C VAL A 305 16.15 2.94 9.30
N ARG A 306 17.43 2.81 9.61
CA ARG A 306 17.96 2.59 10.96
C ARG A 306 19.19 3.45 11.19
N PRO A 307 19.52 3.83 12.43
CA PRO A 307 20.76 4.52 12.72
C PRO A 307 21.95 3.58 12.52
N ASN A 308 23.09 4.12 12.08
CA ASN A 308 24.35 3.39 12.04
C ASN A 308 24.91 3.23 13.46
N ASN A 309 24.48 2.19 14.16
CA ASN A 309 24.95 1.86 15.50
C ASN A 309 25.56 0.45 15.54
N PRO A 310 26.67 0.23 16.27
CA PRO A 310 27.30 -1.09 16.40
C PRO A 310 26.36 -2.11 17.04
N LEU A 311 25.39 -1.68 17.84
CA LEU A 311 24.36 -2.55 18.41
C LEU A 311 23.55 -3.26 17.31
N TRP A 312 23.22 -2.58 16.21
CA TRP A 312 22.51 -3.21 15.09
C TRP A 312 23.36 -4.26 14.39
N TRP A 313 24.68 -4.08 14.36
CA TRP A 313 25.62 -5.06 13.84
C TRP A 313 25.74 -6.27 14.76
N LEU A 314 25.84 -6.06 16.07
CA LEU A 314 25.88 -7.14 17.06
C LEU A 314 24.63 -8.03 16.98
N PHE A 315 23.45 -7.44 16.79
CA PHE A 315 22.20 -8.20 16.57
C PHE A 315 22.15 -8.92 15.20
N GLY A 316 22.99 -8.55 14.25
CA GLY A 316 23.04 -9.11 12.90
C GLY A 316 23.94 -10.34 12.76
N LEU A 317 24.89 -10.55 13.67
CA LEU A 317 25.81 -11.69 13.62
C LEU A 317 25.14 -12.96 14.12
N GLY A 318 25.07 -13.97 13.23
CA GLY A 318 24.41 -15.25 13.52
C GLY A 318 25.01 -15.99 14.73
N LEU A 319 26.33 -15.99 14.85
CA LEU A 319 27.05 -16.68 15.94
C LEU A 319 26.75 -16.08 17.31
N PHE A 320 26.86 -14.75 17.45
CA PHE A 320 26.52 -14.07 18.71
C PHE A 320 25.06 -14.25 19.08
N ARG A 321 24.17 -14.21 18.09
CA ARG A 321 22.76 -14.50 18.33
C ARG A 321 22.57 -15.91 18.91
N TRP A 322 23.24 -16.92 18.36
CA TRP A 322 23.20 -18.29 18.88
C TRP A 322 23.79 -18.40 20.30
N LEU A 323 24.93 -17.76 20.56
CA LEU A 323 25.54 -17.70 21.88
C LEU A 323 24.63 -17.03 22.92
N PHE A 324 23.99 -15.91 22.57
CA PHE A 324 23.04 -15.22 23.45
C PHE A 324 21.76 -16.03 23.68
N TYR A 325 21.38 -16.92 22.75
CA TYR A 325 20.27 -17.85 22.97
C TYR A 325 20.65 -18.94 23.97
N ILE A 326 21.82 -19.57 23.82
CA ILE A 326 22.27 -20.64 24.73
C ILE A 326 22.46 -20.13 26.15
N THR A 327 23.04 -18.95 26.29
CA THR A 327 23.26 -18.32 27.60
C THR A 327 22.00 -17.72 28.21
N LEU A 328 20.85 -17.82 27.52
CA LEU A 328 19.57 -17.20 27.88
C LEU A 328 19.61 -15.67 28.07
N ILE A 329 20.74 -15.02 27.80
CA ILE A 329 20.90 -13.56 27.83
C ILE A 329 19.92 -12.89 26.84
N TYR A 330 19.72 -13.51 25.67
CA TYR A 330 18.81 -12.97 24.67
C TYR A 330 17.35 -12.92 25.16
N PRO A 331 16.69 -14.04 25.52
CA PRO A 331 15.30 -14.01 25.96
C PRO A 331 15.11 -13.24 27.27
N LEU A 332 16.04 -13.32 28.23
CA LEU A 332 15.87 -12.74 29.57
C LEU A 332 16.24 -11.25 29.66
N ILE A 333 17.27 -10.80 28.94
CA ILE A 333 17.81 -9.44 29.09
C ILE A 333 17.67 -8.65 27.80
N MET A 334 18.24 -9.13 26.68
CA MET A 334 18.26 -8.31 25.46
C MET A 334 16.89 -8.10 24.85
N TRP A 335 16.03 -9.13 24.83
CA TRP A 335 14.70 -9.04 24.26
C TRP A 335 13.82 -8.01 24.98
N PRO A 336 13.68 -8.02 26.32
CA PRO A 336 12.90 -6.99 27.00
C PRO A 336 13.57 -5.61 26.90
N VAL A 337 14.89 -5.50 27.05
CA VAL A 337 15.60 -4.21 26.91
C VAL A 337 15.37 -3.60 25.53
N LYS A 338 15.51 -4.40 24.46
CA LYS A 338 15.23 -3.95 23.09
C LYS A 338 13.76 -3.59 22.92
N ARG A 339 12.83 -4.33 23.51
CA ARG A 339 11.40 -4.12 23.29
C ARG A 339 10.83 -2.95 24.07
N TYR A 340 11.27 -2.74 25.30
CA TYR A 340 10.67 -1.80 26.23
C TYR A 340 11.51 -0.53 26.45
N LEU A 341 12.84 -0.62 26.37
CA LEU A 341 13.72 0.51 26.67
C LEU A 341 14.31 1.15 25.42
N LEU A 342 15.01 0.36 24.59
CA LEU A 342 15.86 0.90 23.54
C LEU A 342 15.21 0.94 22.17
N GLY A 343 14.25 0.06 21.88
CA GLY A 343 13.67 -0.09 20.54
C GLY A 343 12.47 0.81 20.31
N ARG A 344 12.54 1.58 19.22
CA ARG A 344 11.45 2.43 18.75
C ARG A 344 11.15 2.11 17.30
N CYS A 345 9.88 2.09 16.90
CA CYS A 345 9.51 1.67 15.55
C CYS A 345 8.37 2.51 14.98
N TRP A 346 8.56 2.98 13.76
CA TRP A 346 7.56 3.73 13.00
C TRP A 346 7.11 2.87 11.83
N LYS A 347 5.83 2.53 11.80
CA LYS A 347 5.12 1.84 10.72
C LYS A 347 3.84 2.60 10.44
N VAL A 348 4.01 3.84 10.01
CA VAL A 348 2.95 4.85 9.95
C VAL A 348 2.66 5.33 8.53
N ALA A 349 3.52 5.01 7.57
CA ALA A 349 3.37 5.48 6.21
C ALA A 349 3.89 4.47 5.19
N GLY A 350 3.45 4.64 3.96
CA GLY A 350 3.89 3.82 2.84
C GLY A 350 3.51 4.43 1.50
N SER A 351 3.92 3.73 0.44
CA SER A 351 3.37 3.91 -0.89
C SER A 351 2.50 2.72 -1.26
N SER A 352 1.58 2.93 -2.19
CA SER A 352 0.73 1.86 -2.71
C SER A 352 0.73 1.89 -4.23
N PHE A 353 0.57 0.71 -4.82
CA PHE A 353 0.59 0.50 -6.26
C PHE A 353 -0.65 -0.29 -6.65
N ALA A 354 -1.43 0.28 -7.55
CA ALA A 354 -2.67 -0.30 -8.03
C ALA A 354 -2.42 -1.11 -9.30
N PHE A 355 -3.02 -2.28 -9.40
CA PHE A 355 -3.34 -2.88 -10.70
C PHE A 355 -4.57 -2.22 -11.33
N ILE A 356 -5.53 -1.81 -10.48
CA ILE A 356 -6.82 -1.25 -10.88
C ILE A 356 -7.18 -0.12 -9.93
N ARG A 357 -7.67 0.99 -10.50
CA ARG A 357 -8.17 2.16 -9.78
C ARG A 357 -9.38 2.76 -10.53
N TYR A 358 -10.49 2.98 -9.85
CA TYR A 358 -11.61 3.85 -10.23
C TYR A 358 -11.32 5.35 -10.08
N GLU A 359 -11.03 6.04 -11.17
CA GLU A 359 -10.90 7.49 -11.20
C GLU A 359 -12.24 8.12 -11.56
N HIS A 360 -12.66 9.23 -10.93
CA HIS A 360 -13.86 9.90 -11.44
C HIS A 360 -13.62 10.80 -12.61
N LEU A 361 -14.63 10.74 -13.47
CA LEU A 361 -14.70 11.42 -14.73
C LEU A 361 -15.24 12.81 -14.41
N GLU A 362 -14.42 13.83 -14.67
CA GLU A 362 -14.67 15.23 -14.30
C GLU A 362 -15.97 15.79 -14.88
N ASP A 363 -16.41 15.21 -15.99
CA ASP A 363 -17.65 15.53 -16.68
C ASP A 363 -18.88 14.83 -16.08
N SER A 364 -18.72 13.95 -15.09
CA SER A 364 -19.82 13.26 -14.42
C SER A 364 -20.42 14.08 -13.27
N LYS A 365 -21.73 13.97 -13.07
CA LYS A 365 -22.45 14.72 -12.02
C LYS A 365 -22.77 13.81 -10.82
N PRO A 366 -22.73 14.33 -9.57
CA PRO A 366 -23.21 13.58 -8.41
C PRO A 366 -24.67 13.12 -8.59
N GLY A 367 -24.95 11.85 -8.27
CA GLY A 367 -26.28 11.23 -8.43
C GLY A 367 -26.64 10.80 -9.86
N GLU A 368 -25.78 11.03 -10.85
CA GLU A 368 -25.98 10.56 -12.22
C GLU A 368 -25.84 9.03 -12.31
N THR A 369 -26.72 8.39 -13.08
CA THR A 369 -26.62 6.95 -13.37
C THR A 369 -25.66 6.69 -14.53
N VAL A 370 -25.06 5.50 -14.61
CA VAL A 370 -24.13 5.13 -15.70
C VAL A 370 -24.79 5.29 -17.07
N ALA A 371 -26.08 4.91 -17.20
CA ALA A 371 -26.83 5.04 -18.45
C ALA A 371 -27.01 6.51 -18.87
N GLN A 372 -27.32 7.40 -17.93
CA GLN A 372 -27.45 8.84 -18.19
C GLN A 372 -26.12 9.45 -18.62
N TYR A 373 -25.04 9.08 -17.95
CA TYR A 373 -23.69 9.54 -18.28
C TYR A 373 -23.29 9.11 -19.71
N VAL A 374 -23.47 7.83 -20.05
CA VAL A 374 -23.14 7.30 -21.38
C VAL A 374 -24.00 7.91 -22.48
N ALA A 375 -25.29 8.18 -22.20
CA ALA A 375 -26.16 8.86 -23.16
C ALA A 375 -25.75 10.31 -23.42
N ARG A 376 -25.18 10.98 -22.41
CA ARG A 376 -24.75 12.38 -22.49
C ARG A 376 -23.36 12.56 -23.08
N VAL A 377 -22.44 11.62 -22.83
CA VAL A 377 -21.02 11.71 -23.20
C VAL A 377 -20.72 10.71 -24.32
N PRO A 378 -20.61 11.16 -25.60
CA PRO A 378 -20.46 10.25 -26.75
C PRO A 378 -19.18 9.39 -26.72
N GLN A 379 -18.15 9.84 -26.00
CA GLN A 379 -16.86 9.15 -25.86
C GLN A 379 -16.70 8.48 -24.47
N ALA A 380 -17.81 8.13 -23.82
CA ALA A 380 -17.76 7.46 -22.53
C ALA A 380 -17.00 6.11 -22.62
N PRO A 381 -16.22 5.75 -21.59
CA PRO A 381 -15.64 4.41 -21.47
C PRO A 381 -16.72 3.32 -21.52
N PRO A 382 -16.35 2.06 -21.85
CA PRO A 382 -17.29 0.95 -21.84
C PRO A 382 -18.04 0.85 -20.51
N VAL A 383 -19.35 0.56 -20.55
CA VAL A 383 -20.21 0.49 -19.35
C VAL A 383 -19.62 -0.42 -18.26
N LYS A 384 -18.99 -1.53 -18.66
CA LYS A 384 -18.34 -2.48 -17.73
C LYS A 384 -17.21 -1.86 -16.92
N ASP A 385 -16.63 -0.75 -17.39
CA ASP A 385 -15.50 -0.04 -16.79
C ASP A 385 -15.96 1.20 -16.03
N LEU A 386 -17.27 1.47 -15.98
CA LEU A 386 -17.88 2.58 -15.26
C LEU A 386 -18.51 2.10 -13.96
N LYS A 387 -18.41 2.91 -12.90
CA LYS A 387 -19.03 2.68 -11.61
C LYS A 387 -19.61 3.96 -11.03
N VAL A 388 -20.80 3.89 -10.42
CA VAL A 388 -21.39 5.01 -9.69
C VAL A 388 -20.68 5.19 -8.34
N THR A 389 -20.37 6.44 -8.00
CA THR A 389 -19.74 6.85 -6.75
C THR A 389 -20.48 8.06 -6.15
N SER A 390 -20.20 8.40 -4.89
CA SER A 390 -20.80 9.57 -4.20
C SER A 390 -20.63 10.88 -4.99
N ARG A 391 -19.58 10.98 -5.79
CA ARG A 391 -19.24 12.18 -6.55
C ARG A 391 -19.74 12.17 -8.00
N GLY A 392 -20.34 11.08 -8.46
CA GLY A 392 -20.72 10.88 -9.86
C GLY A 392 -20.19 9.55 -10.40
N ILE A 393 -19.83 9.50 -11.68
CA ILE A 393 -19.35 8.29 -12.34
C ILE A 393 -17.82 8.21 -12.30
N SER A 394 -17.29 7.04 -11.94
CA SER A 394 -15.88 6.71 -12.04
C SER A 394 -15.60 5.68 -13.11
N GLY A 395 -14.55 5.93 -13.91
CA GLY A 395 -13.99 4.98 -14.86
C GLY A 395 -12.84 4.19 -14.27
N ILE A 396 -12.67 2.95 -14.71
CA ILE A 396 -11.52 2.12 -14.35
C ILE A 396 -10.29 2.55 -15.12
N VAL A 397 -9.20 2.70 -14.39
CA VAL A 397 -7.85 2.90 -14.86
C VAL A 397 -7.04 1.66 -14.47
N GLY A 398 -6.34 1.08 -15.43
CA GLY A 398 -5.55 -0.15 -15.26
C GLY A 398 -6.22 -1.36 -15.88
N GLN A 399 -5.78 -2.55 -15.48
CA GLN A 399 -6.23 -3.79 -16.12
C GLN A 399 -6.77 -4.76 -15.09
N ARG A 400 -8.01 -5.22 -15.29
CA ARG A 400 -8.59 -6.28 -14.47
C ARG A 400 -7.84 -7.58 -14.68
N PHE A 401 -7.69 -8.37 -13.63
CA PHE A 401 -7.09 -9.70 -13.76
C PHE A 401 -7.87 -10.57 -14.75
N ALA A 402 -9.20 -10.51 -14.71
CA ALA A 402 -10.08 -11.21 -15.65
C ALA A 402 -9.85 -10.83 -17.12
N ASP A 403 -9.39 -9.61 -17.40
CA ASP A 403 -9.05 -9.17 -18.76
C ASP A 403 -7.57 -9.47 -19.09
N TRP A 404 -6.66 -9.33 -18.11
CA TRP A 404 -5.22 -9.57 -18.27
C TRP A 404 -4.91 -11.06 -18.46
N TYR A 405 -5.54 -11.92 -17.68
CA TYR A 405 -5.20 -13.32 -17.59
C TYR A 405 -5.46 -14.10 -18.89
N PRO A 406 -6.62 -13.98 -19.56
CA PRO A 406 -6.86 -14.64 -20.85
C PRO A 406 -5.82 -14.30 -21.91
N ALA A 407 -5.39 -13.02 -21.96
CA ALA A 407 -4.36 -12.56 -22.90
C ALA A 407 -2.98 -13.16 -22.64
N ASN A 408 -2.70 -13.56 -21.38
CA ASN A 408 -1.40 -14.11 -20.97
C ASN A 408 -1.43 -15.63 -20.71
N ARG A 409 -2.60 -16.27 -20.77
CA ARG A 409 -2.80 -17.69 -20.43
C ARG A 409 -1.89 -18.65 -21.21
N GLN A 410 -1.62 -18.33 -22.47
CA GLN A 410 -0.74 -19.15 -23.31
C GLN A 410 0.69 -19.19 -22.75
N ALA A 411 1.20 -18.08 -22.21
CA ALA A 411 2.54 -18.04 -21.60
C ALA A 411 2.65 -18.98 -20.40
N PHE A 412 1.62 -19.03 -19.54
CA PHE A 412 1.54 -19.98 -18.42
C PHE A 412 1.54 -21.44 -18.91
N SER A 413 0.73 -21.72 -19.94
CA SER A 413 0.59 -23.06 -20.52
C SER A 413 1.89 -23.54 -21.18
N SER A 414 2.56 -22.65 -21.91
CA SER A 414 3.86 -22.92 -22.53
C SER A 414 4.96 -23.13 -21.49
N ALA A 415 4.99 -22.32 -20.42
CA ALA A 415 5.93 -22.47 -19.32
C ALA A 415 5.76 -23.80 -18.56
N ALA A 416 4.51 -24.21 -18.30
CA ALA A 416 4.21 -25.49 -17.68
C ALA A 416 4.64 -26.67 -18.58
N SER A 417 4.32 -26.60 -19.88
CA SER A 417 4.63 -27.67 -20.84
C SER A 417 6.13 -27.84 -21.12
N ALA A 418 6.88 -26.74 -21.17
CA ALA A 418 8.32 -26.78 -21.47
C ALA A 418 9.13 -27.57 -20.42
N ARG A 419 8.67 -27.55 -19.17
CA ARG A 419 9.45 -28.08 -18.04
C ARG A 419 9.35 -29.59 -17.85
N LYS A 420 8.32 -30.23 -18.40
CA LYS A 420 8.19 -31.70 -18.42
C LYS A 420 9.40 -32.39 -19.06
N LYS A 421 10.23 -31.66 -19.82
CA LYS A 421 11.42 -32.18 -20.52
C LYS A 421 12.75 -32.01 -19.78
N THR A 422 12.83 -31.16 -18.75
CA THR A 422 14.09 -30.80 -18.08
C THR A 422 13.98 -31.08 -16.59
N GLY A 423 14.43 -32.25 -16.14
CA GLY A 423 14.43 -32.63 -14.72
C GLY A 423 15.18 -31.64 -13.81
N LYS A 424 14.74 -31.56 -12.54
CA LYS A 424 15.34 -30.84 -11.38
C LYS A 424 16.13 -29.55 -11.71
N GLY A 425 15.49 -28.57 -12.33
CA GLY A 425 16.03 -27.23 -12.52
C GLY A 425 15.52 -26.19 -11.50
N ASN A 426 16.25 -25.08 -11.35
CA ASN A 426 15.80 -23.87 -10.64
C ASN A 426 14.54 -23.27 -11.30
N PRO A 427 13.68 -22.53 -10.58
CA PRO A 427 12.51 -21.87 -11.18
C PRO A 427 12.96 -20.92 -12.30
N VAL A 428 12.33 -21.06 -13.47
CA VAL A 428 12.54 -20.16 -14.61
C VAL A 428 11.64 -18.94 -14.42
N VAL A 429 12.22 -17.75 -14.62
CA VAL A 429 11.46 -16.49 -14.65
C VAL A 429 10.98 -16.30 -16.08
N VAL A 430 9.66 -16.26 -16.27
CA VAL A 430 8.98 -16.06 -17.54
C VAL A 430 8.42 -14.65 -17.61
#